data_AF-A0AAW8TIP0-F1
#
_entry.id   AF-A0AAW8TIP0-F1
#
_cell.length_a   1.000
_cell.length_b   1.000
_cell.length_c   1.000
_cell.angle_alpha   90.00
_cell.angle_beta   90.00
_cell.angle_gamma   90.00
#
_symmetry.space_group_name_H-M   'P 1'
#
loop_
_entity.id
_entity.type
_entity.pdbx_description
1 polymer ?
#
loop_
_entity_poly.entity_id
_entity_poly.type
_entity_poly.pdbx_seq_one_letter_code
_entity_poly.pdbx_strand_id
1 'polypeptide(L)'
;MALTDRKRKDRPKVDRMVETPRIVSENNNTPVNDNNEHRIKKEWTAKDRKTIKIDPDIKSLIEIFSDFDGTKEYNTIRQMAEFYLEKNYDERAQRIITNIQKNKFIK
;
A
#
# COMPACT_ATOMS: atom_id res chain seq x y z
N MET A 1 19.22 -29.87 -50.49
CA MET A 1 18.73 -29.48 -49.15
C MET A 1 18.57 -30.75 -48.34
N ALA A 2 19.27 -30.90 -47.22
CA ALA A 2 19.11 -32.04 -46.32
C ALA A 2 18.66 -31.51 -44.95
N LEU A 3 17.42 -31.85 -44.57
CA LEU A 3 16.93 -31.65 -43.21
C LEU A 3 17.59 -32.70 -42.31
N THR A 4 18.41 -32.26 -41.37
CA THR A 4 18.97 -33.14 -40.33
C THR A 4 18.06 -33.12 -39.11
N ASP A 5 17.55 -34.29 -38.72
CA ASP A 5 16.69 -34.48 -37.54
C ASP A 5 17.44 -34.15 -36.24
N ARG A 6 16.99 -33.11 -35.53
CA ARG A 6 17.52 -32.77 -34.21
C ARG A 6 16.80 -33.57 -33.13
N LYS A 7 17.45 -34.62 -32.61
CA LYS A 7 16.98 -35.29 -31.38
C LYS A 7 17.08 -34.33 -30.19
N ARG A 8 15.97 -34.14 -29.47
CA ARG A 8 15.95 -33.38 -28.21
C ARG A 8 16.50 -34.25 -27.08
N LYS A 9 17.32 -33.66 -26.20
CA LYS A 9 17.84 -34.34 -25.00
C LYS A 9 16.74 -34.44 -23.95
N ASP A 10 16.69 -35.57 -23.25
CA ASP A 10 15.75 -35.79 -22.16
C ASP A 10 16.10 -34.96 -20.93
N ARG A 11 15.06 -34.51 -20.21
CA ARG A 11 15.21 -33.74 -18.98
C ARG A 11 15.57 -34.67 -17.82
N PRO A 12 16.42 -34.24 -16.87
CA PRO A 12 16.75 -35.04 -15.70
C PRO A 12 15.49 -35.26 -14.85
N LYS A 13 15.29 -36.50 -14.40
CA LYS A 13 14.29 -36.85 -13.39
C LYS A 13 14.96 -36.84 -12.02
N VAL A 14 14.27 -36.27 -11.04
CA VAL A 14 14.73 -36.20 -9.65
C VAL A 14 14.17 -37.41 -8.91
N ASP A 15 15.01 -38.42 -8.70
CA ASP A 15 14.68 -39.57 -7.85
C ASP A 15 15.22 -39.32 -6.44
N ARG A 16 14.41 -38.71 -5.58
CA ARG A 16 14.44 -38.82 -4.11
C ARG A 16 13.39 -37.88 -3.51
N MET A 17 12.39 -38.46 -2.85
CA MET A 17 11.63 -37.74 -1.83
C MET A 17 12.51 -37.72 -0.57
N VAL A 18 13.11 -36.57 -0.25
CA VAL A 18 13.69 -36.34 1.06
C VAL A 18 12.59 -35.73 1.91
N GLU A 19 12.06 -36.50 2.85
CA GLU A 19 11.15 -35.98 3.88
C GLU A 19 11.96 -35.13 4.87
N THR A 20 12.09 -33.84 4.58
CA THR A 20 12.52 -32.89 5.60
C THR A 20 11.32 -32.60 6.52
N PRO A 21 11.44 -32.75 7.85
CA PRO A 21 10.35 -32.42 8.75
C PRO A 21 10.01 -30.93 8.63
N ARG A 22 8.74 -30.63 8.35
CA ARG A 22 8.18 -29.29 8.32
C ARG A 22 8.30 -28.72 9.74
N ILE A 23 9.19 -27.74 9.94
CA ILE A 23 9.25 -26.96 11.17
C ILE A 23 7.85 -26.34 11.34
N VAL A 24 7.15 -26.75 12.39
CA VAL A 24 5.90 -26.11 12.81
C VAL A 24 6.32 -24.81 13.46
N SER A 25 6.26 -23.72 12.70
CA SER A 25 6.28 -22.38 13.27
C SER A 25 5.06 -22.26 14.15
N GLU A 26 5.25 -22.24 15.48
CA GLU A 26 4.21 -21.84 16.41
C GLU A 26 3.73 -20.44 16.00
N ASN A 27 2.45 -20.35 15.64
CA ASN A 27 1.80 -19.09 15.32
C ASN A 27 1.76 -18.24 16.59
N ASN A 28 2.74 -17.35 16.74
CA ASN A 28 2.62 -16.17 17.59
C ASN A 28 1.51 -15.28 17.00
N ASN A 29 0.26 -15.62 17.29
CA ASN A 29 -0.89 -14.75 17.07
C ASN A 29 -0.78 -13.60 18.07
N THR A 30 0.09 -12.63 17.80
CA THR A 30 -0.15 -11.28 18.30
C THR A 30 -1.48 -10.83 17.71
N PRO A 31 -2.50 -10.49 18.51
CA PRO A 31 -3.70 -9.87 17.97
C PRO A 31 -3.28 -8.51 17.42
N VAL A 32 -3.10 -8.44 16.10
CA VAL A 32 -3.18 -7.18 15.39
C VAL A 32 -4.59 -6.70 15.69
N ASN A 33 -4.68 -5.66 16.49
CA ASN A 33 -5.93 -5.01 16.83
C ASN A 33 -6.48 -4.41 15.52
N ASP A 34 -7.27 -5.21 14.79
CA ASP A 34 -8.03 -4.83 13.60
C ASP A 34 -9.19 -3.90 14.00
N ASN A 35 -8.87 -2.83 14.72
CA ASN A 35 -9.71 -1.64 14.87
C ASN A 35 -9.68 -0.79 13.58
N ASN A 36 -9.42 -1.39 12.42
CA ASN A 36 -9.78 -0.85 11.12
C ASN A 36 -11.31 -0.98 10.94
N GLU A 37 -12.05 -0.35 11.87
CA GLU A 37 -13.39 0.14 11.58
C GLU A 37 -13.30 0.78 10.21
N HIS A 38 -14.11 0.26 9.29
CA HIS A 38 -14.21 0.75 7.94
C HIS A 38 -14.46 2.26 8.01
N ARG A 39 -13.39 3.06 7.92
CA ARG A 39 -13.47 4.47 7.62
C ARG A 39 -14.08 4.51 6.23
N ILE A 40 -15.41 4.62 6.18
CA ILE A 40 -16.18 4.74 4.95
C ILE A 40 -15.47 5.81 4.14
N LYS A 41 -14.73 5.39 3.10
CA LYS A 41 -13.93 6.28 2.30
C LYS A 41 -14.92 7.16 1.58
N LYS A 42 -15.18 8.35 2.14
CA LYS A 42 -16.08 9.31 1.52
C LYS A 42 -15.58 9.54 0.10
N GLU A 43 -16.38 9.10 -0.87
CA GLU A 43 -16.10 9.31 -2.27
C GLU A 43 -16.32 10.79 -2.55
N TRP A 44 -15.24 11.47 -2.92
CA TRP A 44 -15.28 12.88 -3.24
C TRP A 44 -15.63 13.05 -4.72
N THR A 45 -16.66 13.84 -5.00
CA THR A 45 -17.02 14.16 -6.37
C THR A 45 -16.02 15.16 -6.95
N ALA A 46 -15.97 15.31 -8.28
CA ALA A 46 -15.08 16.29 -8.92
C ALA A 46 -15.31 17.73 -8.42
N LYS A 47 -16.54 18.05 -8.00
CA LYS A 47 -16.92 19.38 -7.47
C LYS A 47 -16.30 19.69 -6.11
N ASP A 48 -15.95 18.67 -5.33
CA ASP A 48 -15.40 18.84 -3.99
C ASP A 48 -13.87 18.95 -3.99
N ARG A 49 -13.23 18.65 -5.14
CA ARG A 49 -11.77 18.64 -5.26
C ARG A 49 -11.23 20.07 -5.22
N LYS A 50 -10.18 20.25 -4.42
CA LYS A 50 -9.46 21.52 -4.33
C LYS A 50 -8.06 21.35 -4.87
N THR A 51 -7.55 22.39 -5.51
CA THR A 51 -6.17 22.46 -5.98
C THR A 51 -5.29 23.09 -4.90
N ILE A 52 -4.05 22.61 -4.80
CA ILE A 52 -3.02 23.18 -3.95
C ILE A 52 -1.84 23.57 -4.83
N LYS A 53 -1.18 24.70 -4.52
CA LYS A 53 0.06 25.10 -5.17
C LYS A 53 1.21 24.47 -4.41
N ILE A 54 2.10 23.80 -5.13
CA ILE A 54 3.23 23.04 -4.58
C ILE A 54 4.46 23.38 -5.42
N ASP A 55 5.63 23.34 -4.80
CA ASP A 55 6.91 23.49 -5.49
C ASP A 55 7.16 22.33 -6.47
N PRO A 56 7.90 22.57 -7.57
CA PRO A 56 8.13 21.56 -8.60
C PRO A 56 8.81 20.29 -8.07
N ASP A 57 9.75 20.42 -7.14
CA ASP A 57 10.51 19.30 -6.58
C ASP A 57 9.63 18.38 -5.74
N ILE A 58 8.66 18.93 -5.02
CA ILE A 58 7.72 18.14 -4.22
C ILE A 58 6.69 17.47 -5.14
N LYS A 59 6.28 18.16 -6.21
CA LYS A 59 5.38 17.59 -7.23
C LYS A 59 5.99 16.36 -7.89
N SER A 60 7.26 16.41 -8.27
CA SER A 60 7.94 15.26 -8.90
C SER A 60 8.04 14.07 -7.94
N LEU A 61 8.29 14.30 -6.65
CA LEU A 61 8.26 13.22 -5.65
C LEU A 61 6.87 12.58 -5.55
N ILE A 62 5.81 13.38 -5.51
CA ILE A 62 4.44 12.86 -5.43
C ILE A 62 4.11 12.04 -6.69
N GLU A 63 4.50 12.51 -7.88
CA GLU A 63 4.32 11.77 -9.14
C GLU A 63 5.03 10.42 -9.09
N ILE A 64 6.30 10.40 -8.68
CA ILE A 64 7.08 9.16 -8.55
C ILE A 64 6.37 8.18 -7.61
N PHE A 65 5.98 8.61 -6.41
CA PHE A 65 5.26 7.74 -5.47
C PHE A 65 3.91 7.27 -6.01
N SER A 66 3.18 8.15 -6.71
CA SER A 66 1.90 7.82 -7.33
C SER A 66 2.06 6.75 -8.42
N ASP A 67 3.11 6.86 -9.24
CA ASP A 67 3.42 5.93 -10.32
C ASP A 67 3.85 4.56 -9.77
N PHE A 68 4.64 4.53 -8.68
CA PHE A 68 5.04 3.29 -8.02
C PHE A 68 3.85 2.52 -7.43
N ASP A 69 2.93 3.23 -6.76
CA ASP A 69 1.75 2.62 -6.15
C ASP A 69 0.60 2.38 -7.15
N GLY A 70 0.69 2.93 -8.36
CA GLY A 70 -0.37 2.88 -9.38
C GLY A 70 -1.64 3.60 -8.94
N THR A 71 -1.54 4.56 -8.02
CA THR A 71 -2.68 5.34 -7.53
C THR A 71 -2.70 6.73 -8.17
N LYS A 72 -3.78 7.48 -7.93
CA LYS A 72 -3.86 8.89 -8.36
C LYS A 72 -3.18 9.75 -7.30
N GLU A 73 -2.48 10.81 -7.71
CA GLU A 73 -1.71 11.69 -6.81
C GLU A 73 -2.46 12.12 -5.54
N TYR A 74 -3.75 12.47 -5.67
CA TYR A 74 -4.55 12.89 -4.53
C TYR A 74 -4.83 11.78 -3.51
N ASN A 75 -4.82 10.51 -3.94
CA ASN A 75 -4.91 9.35 -3.04
C ASN A 75 -3.57 9.13 -2.34
N THR A 76 -2.45 9.26 -3.05
CA THR A 76 -1.10 9.17 -2.49
C THR A 76 -0.90 10.20 -1.38
N ILE A 77 -1.25 11.46 -1.67
CA ILE A 77 -1.17 12.56 -0.67
C ILE A 77 -2.05 12.25 0.54
N ARG A 78 -3.25 11.69 0.34
CA ARG A 78 -4.14 11.31 1.44
C ARG A 78 -3.52 10.23 2.32
N GLN A 79 -2.99 9.17 1.72
CA GLN A 79 -2.33 8.09 2.45
C GLN A 79 -1.09 8.58 3.20
N MET A 80 -0.28 9.44 2.57
CA MET A 80 0.87 10.06 3.21
C MET A 80 0.47 10.90 4.42
N ALA A 81 -0.59 11.71 4.30
CA ALA A 81 -1.09 12.53 5.40
C ALA A 81 -1.64 11.68 6.56
N GLU A 82 -2.40 10.62 6.25
CA GLU A 82 -2.91 9.66 7.25
C GLU A 82 -1.75 8.94 7.95
N PHE A 83 -0.76 8.47 7.19
CA PHE A 83 0.43 7.81 7.73
C PHE A 83 1.24 8.75 8.63
N TYR A 84 1.45 10.00 8.20
CA TYR A 84 2.19 10.99 8.99
C TYR A 84 1.44 11.33 10.29
N LEU A 85 0.11 11.39 10.24
CA LEU A 85 -0.73 11.61 11.42
C LEU A 85 -0.58 10.47 12.44
N GLU A 86 -0.60 9.23 11.97
CA GLU A 86 -0.55 8.03 12.82
C GLU A 86 0.84 7.78 13.41
N LYS A 87 1.91 8.09 12.67
CA LYS A 87 3.28 7.77 13.09
C LYS A 87 3.98 8.87 13.90
N ASN A 88 3.66 10.15 13.66
CA ASN A 88 4.43 11.26 14.23
C ASN A 88 3.72 12.03 15.35
N TYR A 89 2.43 11.79 15.59
CA TYR A 89 1.66 12.52 16.60
C TYR A 89 1.16 11.61 17.72
N ASP A 90 1.19 12.12 18.95
CA ASP A 90 0.57 11.48 20.11
C ASP A 90 -0.96 11.39 19.97
N GLU A 91 -1.58 10.44 20.66
CA GLU A 91 -3.03 10.23 20.64
C GLU A 91 -3.82 11.52 20.94
N ARG A 92 -3.34 12.35 21.88
CA ARG A 92 -3.97 13.61 22.21
C ARG A 92 -3.95 14.58 21.01
N ALA A 93 -2.82 14.69 20.34
CA ALA A 93 -2.68 15.55 19.16
C ALA A 93 -3.53 15.02 17.99
N GLN A 94 -3.55 13.70 17.77
CA GLN A 94 -4.41 13.08 16.76
C GLN A 94 -5.90 13.39 17.00
N ARG A 95 -6.38 13.31 18.25
CA ARG A 95 -7.77 13.68 18.60
C ARG A 95 -8.07 15.16 18.32
N ILE A 96 -7.15 16.05 18.64
CA ILE A 96 -7.32 17.49 18.36
C ILE A 96 -7.42 17.73 16.84
N ILE A 97 -6.50 17.16 16.06
CA ILE A 97 -6.45 17.33 14.60
C ILE A 97 -7.71 16.79 13.94
N THR A 98 -8.16 15.59 14.33
CA THR A 98 -9.39 14.98 13.80
C THR A 98 -10.65 15.77 14.15
N ASN A 99 -10.72 16.36 15.35
CA ASN A 99 -11.83 17.24 15.73
C ASN A 99 -11.85 18.55 14.91
N ILE A 100 -10.69 19.16 14.70
CA ILE A 100 -10.56 20.35 13.83
C ILE A 100 -11.02 20.02 12.41
N GLN A 101 -10.61 18.86 11.88
CA GLN A 101 -11.01 18.41 10.56
C GLN A 101 -12.53 18.26 10.46
N LYS A 102 -13.18 17.58 11.41
CA LYS A 102 -14.64 17.40 11.42
C LYS A 102 -15.39 18.72 11.43
N ASN A 103 -15.00 19.66 12.30
CA ASN A 103 -15.66 20.97 12.41
C ASN A 103 -15.49 21.83 11.15
N LYS A 104 -14.36 21.70 10.43
CA LYS A 104 -14.10 22.49 9.22
C LYS A 104 -15.03 22.14 8.05
N PHE A 105 -15.62 20.93 8.06
CA PHE A 105 -16.55 20.46 7.03
C PHE A 105 -18.03 20.51 7.45
N ILE A 106 -18.33 21.02 8.66
CA ILE A 106 -19.70 21.37 9.08
C ILE A 106 -19.89 22.85 8.71
N LYS A 107 -20.40 23.10 7.51
CA LYS A 107 -20.91 24.40 7.06
C LYS A 107 -22.15 24.19 6.22
#